data_AF-A0A9D2G584-F1
#
_entry.id   AF-A0A9D2G584-F1
#
_cell.length_a   1.000
_cell.length_b   1.000
_cell.length_c   1.000
_cell.angle_alpha   90.00
_cell.angle_beta   90.00
_cell.angle_gamma   90.00
#
_symmetry.space_group_name_H-M   'P 1'
#
loop_
_entity.id
_entity.type
_entity.pdbx_description
1 polymer ?
#
loop_
_entity_poly.entity_id
_entity_poly.type
_entity_poly.pdbx_seq_one_letter_code
_entity_poly.pdbx_strand_id
1 'polypeptide(L)'
;MDLLSVAIPLLEEGFYINLNWLGQLVRLIIEGVGSVGLGVVVFTLILKLITTPFDIYQRVKMRKQALIMRNMKDDLDKLQKQYANDKQTYSMKMMELQKKNGYSMFGACLPMIISFVILIVAISAFQSFSQYANLNMYEQMAGVYNEAVLEYAPDGVDYRLSSEDENVPVITWEWEYNEAHEEEGVLYTVVRGNDGIDRMRVSSPAADDYLFYEYNLGVDTIERSYFIDTDKLYTNQPDAAIRAELDKLLAEEGATLDTVSLAYVQDFGAKAAAAWFRTENDPSFLWIKNVWYPDVSYAHPIQAYSEFSKSFTQGIVRANGEEVGIGDIFSEGDYNAMTLHLGEEKEQANGYFILIVLTIGLMVLQQFIMMKSQKEANQYQTVDGQGARTQKIMMVMLPLIYAVTGLMWTAAFSIYIAVSSIIGILVTLIANFFIDSSFRKKEEKELIAKYQRKIPARTDEKTEKKKNKK
;
A
#
# COMPACT_ATOMS: atom_id res chain seq x y z
N MET A 1 46.50 -17.43 9.22
CA MET A 1 45.33 -17.77 8.38
C MET A 1 44.76 -19.03 9.00
N ASP A 2 43.81 -18.86 9.92
CA ASP A 2 43.10 -20.01 10.49
C ASP A 2 42.22 -20.60 9.40
N LEU A 3 42.39 -21.89 9.15
CA LEU A 3 41.71 -22.66 8.10
C LEU A 3 40.32 -23.16 8.55
N LEU A 4 39.79 -22.63 9.66
CA LEU A 4 38.65 -23.21 10.39
C LEU A 4 37.62 -22.16 10.79
N SER A 5 37.41 -21.13 9.96
CA SER A 5 36.35 -20.17 10.19
C SER A 5 35.59 -19.79 8.94
N VAL A 6 34.31 -19.46 9.11
CA VAL A 6 33.40 -19.08 8.03
C VAL A 6 32.80 -17.72 8.34
N ALA A 7 32.88 -16.78 7.40
CA ALA A 7 32.29 -15.45 7.57
C ALA A 7 30.76 -15.53 7.56
N ILE A 8 30.12 -14.77 8.45
CA ILE A 8 28.66 -14.61 8.50
C ILE A 8 28.35 -13.23 7.93
N PRO A 9 27.71 -13.15 6.75
CA PRO A 9 27.15 -11.89 6.30
C PRO A 9 25.90 -11.61 7.15
N LEU A 10 26.00 -10.64 8.07
CA LEU A 10 24.82 -10.09 8.72
C LEU A 10 23.98 -9.35 7.67
N LEU A 11 22.67 -9.42 7.84
CA LEU A 11 21.75 -8.70 6.97
C LEU A 11 21.89 -7.20 7.22
N GLU A 12 21.90 -6.39 6.15
CA GLU A 12 21.95 -4.94 6.32
C GLU A 12 20.70 -4.47 7.11
N GLU A 13 20.83 -3.36 7.87
CA GLU A 13 19.76 -2.78 8.68
C GLU A 13 19.78 -1.24 8.59
N GLY A 14 18.71 -0.58 9.06
CA GLY A 14 18.66 0.88 9.16
C GLY A 14 18.47 1.59 7.82
N PHE A 15 17.94 0.88 6.82
CA PHE A 15 17.59 1.44 5.52
C PHE A 15 16.07 1.60 5.42
N TYR A 16 15.61 2.66 4.75
CA TYR A 16 14.19 2.98 4.71
C TYR A 16 13.80 3.66 3.40
N ILE A 17 12.49 3.71 3.15
CA ILE A 17 11.94 4.53 2.06
C ILE A 17 11.44 5.84 2.64
N ASN A 18 11.88 6.94 2.04
CA ASN A 18 11.39 8.26 2.44
C ASN A 18 9.92 8.42 2.06
N LEU A 19 9.06 8.44 3.07
CA LEU A 19 7.65 8.72 2.89
C LEU A 19 7.45 10.22 2.64
N ASN A 20 6.78 10.55 1.53
CA ASN A 20 6.28 11.90 1.32
C ASN A 20 5.22 12.27 2.39
N TRP A 21 4.81 13.54 2.44
CA TRP A 21 3.85 14.04 3.43
C TRP A 21 2.56 13.22 3.52
N LEU A 22 2.11 12.65 2.39
CA LEU A 22 0.89 11.85 2.32
C LEU A 22 1.11 10.44 2.85
N GLY A 23 2.26 9.83 2.53
CA GLY A 23 2.70 8.57 3.10
C GLY A 23 2.89 8.64 4.61
N GLN A 24 3.45 9.74 5.12
CA GLN A 24 3.56 10.00 6.57
C GLN A 24 2.19 10.09 7.24
N LEU A 25 1.22 10.72 6.59
CA LEU A 25 -0.15 10.79 7.09
C LEU A 25 -0.82 9.41 7.10
N VAL A 26 -0.62 8.60 6.05
CA VAL A 26 -1.12 7.22 6.01
C VAL A 26 -0.50 6.39 7.13
N ARG A 27 0.83 6.50 7.31
CA ARG A 27 1.57 5.83 8.39
C ARG A 27 0.98 6.14 9.76
N LEU A 28 0.82 7.42 10.09
CA LEU A 28 0.27 7.86 11.37
C LEU A 28 -1.11 7.27 11.64
N ILE A 29 -1.97 7.21 10.61
CA ILE A 29 -3.32 6.67 10.77
C ILE A 29 -3.31 5.14 10.93
N ILE A 30 -2.52 4.44 10.13
CA ILE A 30 -2.50 2.98 10.14
C ILE A 30 -1.85 2.43 11.40
N GLU A 31 -0.67 2.96 11.78
CA GLU A 31 0.03 2.57 13.00
C GLU A 31 -0.78 2.94 14.26
N GLY A 32 -1.46 4.09 14.26
CA GLY A 32 -2.29 4.51 15.39
C GLY A 32 -3.53 3.64 15.65
N VAL A 33 -4.01 2.89 14.65
CA VAL A 33 -5.16 1.98 14.80
C VAL A 33 -4.72 0.59 15.29
N GLY A 34 -3.45 0.23 15.10
CA GLY A 34 -2.89 -1.07 15.52
C GLY A 34 -3.29 -2.26 14.66
N SER A 35 -4.15 -2.08 13.65
CA SER A 35 -4.48 -3.10 12.64
C SER A 35 -4.39 -2.49 11.26
N VAL A 36 -3.60 -3.13 10.39
CA VAL A 36 -3.29 -2.60 9.07
C VAL A 36 -4.55 -2.39 8.23
N GLY A 37 -5.40 -3.42 8.13
CA GLY A 37 -6.64 -3.34 7.34
C GLY A 37 -7.67 -2.37 7.90
N LEU A 38 -7.83 -2.29 9.23
CA LEU A 38 -8.70 -1.27 9.84
C LEU A 38 -8.15 0.14 9.62
N GLY A 39 -6.83 0.31 9.68
CA GLY A 39 -6.15 1.55 9.34
C GLY A 39 -6.51 2.06 7.95
N VAL A 40 -6.51 1.17 6.94
CA VAL A 40 -6.94 1.49 5.57
C VAL A 40 -8.40 1.95 5.52
N VAL A 41 -9.30 1.29 6.26
CA VAL A 41 -10.71 1.68 6.35
C VAL A 41 -10.85 3.06 7.00
N VAL A 42 -10.17 3.31 8.12
CA VAL A 42 -10.19 4.58 8.84
C VAL A 42 -9.62 5.71 7.98
N PHE A 43 -8.49 5.50 7.31
CA PHE A 43 -7.94 6.45 6.33
C PHE A 43 -8.98 6.80 5.27
N THR A 44 -9.66 5.79 4.71
CA THR A 44 -10.70 6.00 3.71
C THR A 44 -11.85 6.83 4.25
N LEU A 45 -12.28 6.56 5.49
CA LEU A 45 -13.34 7.33 6.15
C LEU A 45 -12.94 8.79 6.37
N ILE A 46 -11.71 9.06 6.79
CA ILE A 46 -11.18 10.43 6.98
C ILE A 46 -11.11 11.16 5.64
N LEU A 47 -10.52 10.53 4.62
CA LEU A 47 -10.43 11.11 3.28
C LEU A 47 -11.83 11.39 2.70
N LYS A 48 -12.77 10.47 2.93
CA LYS A 48 -14.17 10.67 2.56
C LYS A 48 -14.84 11.76 3.38
N LEU A 49 -14.58 11.90 4.67
CA LEU A 49 -15.16 12.98 5.46
C LEU A 49 -14.76 14.35 4.90
N ILE A 50 -13.51 14.51 4.48
CA ILE A 50 -12.99 15.74 3.87
C ILE A 50 -13.59 15.97 2.48
N THR A 51 -13.70 14.93 1.65
CA THR A 51 -14.15 15.04 0.25
C THR A 51 -15.67 14.99 0.08
N THR A 52 -16.42 14.43 1.02
CA THR A 52 -17.87 14.20 0.93
C THR A 52 -18.70 15.48 0.82
N PRO A 53 -18.44 16.58 1.56
CA PRO A 53 -19.18 17.83 1.39
C PRO A 53 -19.13 18.34 -0.06
N PHE A 54 -17.97 18.19 -0.67
CA PHE A 54 -17.74 18.53 -2.06
C PHE A 54 -18.45 17.54 -3.01
N ASP A 55 -18.34 16.22 -2.77
CA ASP A 55 -19.06 15.19 -3.52
C ASP A 55 -20.58 15.42 -3.49
N ILE A 56 -21.14 15.79 -2.33
CA ILE A 56 -22.56 16.14 -2.17
C ILE A 56 -22.91 17.33 -3.06
N TYR A 57 -22.13 18.41 -3.00
CA TYR A 57 -22.35 19.59 -3.83
C TYR A 57 -22.35 19.23 -5.33
N GLN A 58 -21.38 18.42 -5.76
CA GLN A 58 -21.28 17.95 -7.14
C GLN A 58 -22.49 17.09 -7.54
N ARG A 59 -22.86 16.09 -6.74
CA ARG A 59 -24.02 15.23 -7.01
C ARG A 59 -25.32 16.02 -7.08
N VAL A 60 -25.49 17.02 -6.20
CA VAL A 60 -26.64 17.93 -6.22
C VAL A 60 -26.69 18.74 -7.52
N LYS A 61 -25.56 19.28 -7.97
CA LYS A 61 -25.47 20.03 -9.24
C LYS A 61 -25.76 19.12 -10.44
N MET A 62 -25.18 17.92 -10.47
CA MET A 62 -25.44 16.91 -11.50
C MET A 62 -26.92 16.56 -11.61
N ARG A 63 -27.56 16.29 -10.47
CA ARG A 63 -28.99 15.95 -10.43
C ARG A 63 -29.87 17.11 -10.91
N LYS A 64 -29.54 18.35 -10.54
CA LYS A 64 -30.22 19.55 -11.07
C LYS A 64 -30.11 19.65 -12.59
N GLN A 65 -28.91 19.45 -13.14
CA GLN A 65 -28.69 19.45 -14.59
C GLN A 65 -29.48 18.34 -15.29
N ALA A 66 -29.56 17.15 -14.70
CA ALA A 66 -30.37 16.05 -15.22
C ALA A 66 -31.88 16.38 -15.25
N LEU A 67 -32.38 17.11 -14.25
CA LEU A 67 -33.79 17.55 -14.21
C LEU A 67 -34.09 18.66 -15.24
N ILE A 68 -33.13 19.56 -15.50
CA ILE A 68 -33.26 20.54 -16.59
C ILE A 68 -33.39 19.80 -17.93
N MET A 69 -32.59 18.76 -18.15
CA MET A 69 -32.70 17.93 -19.35
C MET A 69 -34.05 17.20 -19.45
N ARG A 70 -34.56 16.70 -18.33
CA ARG A 70 -35.89 16.09 -18.24
C ARG A 70 -37.00 17.02 -18.71
N ASN A 71 -36.94 18.27 -18.27
CA ASN A 71 -37.93 19.28 -18.64
C ASN A 71 -37.83 19.68 -20.12
N MET A 72 -36.66 19.54 -20.73
CA MET A 72 -36.45 19.81 -22.16
C MET A 72 -36.80 18.61 -23.06
N LYS A 73 -37.13 17.44 -22.51
CA LYS A 73 -37.32 16.19 -23.25
C LYS A 73 -38.17 16.33 -24.51
N ASP A 74 -39.34 16.97 -24.39
CA ASP A 74 -40.27 17.13 -25.51
C ASP A 74 -39.70 18.00 -26.63
N ASP A 75 -38.92 19.03 -26.28
CA ASP A 75 -38.27 19.91 -27.25
C ASP A 75 -37.07 19.23 -27.90
N LEU A 76 -36.35 18.39 -27.14
CA LEU A 76 -35.26 17.56 -27.63
C LEU A 76 -35.76 16.47 -28.60
N ASP A 77 -36.90 15.84 -28.31
CA ASP A 77 -37.55 14.86 -29.20
C ASP A 77 -37.97 15.51 -30.53
N LYS A 78 -38.54 16.72 -30.49
CA LYS A 78 -38.90 17.47 -31.71
C LYS A 78 -37.66 17.84 -32.51
N LEU A 79 -36.62 18.32 -31.85
CA LEU A 79 -35.37 18.70 -32.50
C LEU A 79 -34.70 17.48 -33.17
N GLN A 80 -34.69 16.33 -32.50
CA GLN A 80 -34.14 15.09 -33.05
C GLN A 80 -34.92 14.61 -34.29
N LYS A 81 -36.25 14.74 -34.29
CA LYS A 81 -37.08 14.39 -35.46
C LYS A 81 -36.87 15.36 -36.63
N GLN A 82 -36.72 16.66 -36.35
CA GLN A 82 -36.53 17.69 -37.38
C GLN A 82 -35.18 17.58 -38.08
N TYR A 83 -34.12 17.26 -37.35
CA TYR A 83 -32.74 17.22 -37.85
C TYR A 83 -32.17 15.79 -37.91
N ALA A 84 -33.03 14.79 -38.11
CA ALA A 84 -32.66 13.36 -38.13
C ALA A 84 -31.50 13.04 -39.10
N ASN A 85 -31.45 13.75 -40.24
CA ASN A 85 -30.46 13.54 -41.30
C ASN A 85 -29.31 14.55 -41.29
N ASP A 86 -29.33 15.55 -40.40
CA ASP A 86 -28.32 16.63 -40.34
C ASP A 86 -27.69 16.73 -38.94
N LYS A 87 -26.64 15.94 -38.74
CA LYS A 87 -25.93 15.81 -37.45
C LYS A 87 -25.27 17.11 -37.00
N GLN A 88 -24.76 17.91 -37.94
CA GLN A 88 -24.06 19.15 -37.60
C GLN A 88 -25.06 20.19 -37.09
N THR A 89 -26.17 20.37 -37.81
CA THR A 89 -27.20 21.34 -37.41
C THR A 89 -27.92 20.93 -36.14
N TYR A 90 -28.17 19.63 -35.94
CA TYR A 90 -28.70 19.14 -34.66
C TYR A 90 -27.80 19.50 -33.49
N SER A 91 -26.49 19.23 -33.59
CA SER A 91 -25.54 19.48 -32.50
C SER A 91 -25.48 20.96 -32.13
N MET A 92 -25.54 21.86 -33.12
CA MET A 92 -25.60 23.31 -32.90
C MET A 92 -26.91 23.74 -32.22
N LYS A 93 -28.06 23.29 -32.72
CA LYS A 93 -29.38 23.66 -32.17
C LYS A 93 -29.63 23.05 -30.80
N MET A 94 -29.10 21.86 -30.55
CA MET A 94 -29.08 21.21 -29.25
C MET A 94 -28.34 22.07 -28.23
N MET A 95 -27.14 22.54 -28.58
CA MET A 95 -26.34 23.40 -27.72
C MET A 95 -27.03 24.76 -27.46
N GLU A 96 -27.69 25.33 -28.47
CA GLU A 96 -28.48 26.57 -28.33
C GLU A 96 -29.65 26.38 -27.35
N LEU A 97 -30.38 25.27 -27.48
CA LEU A 97 -31.49 24.91 -26.59
C LEU A 97 -31.02 24.67 -25.15
N GLN A 98 -29.92 23.92 -24.98
CA GLN A 98 -29.29 23.68 -23.68
C GLN A 98 -28.89 25.01 -23.02
N LYS A 99 -28.25 25.91 -23.78
CA LYS A 99 -27.83 27.23 -23.28
C LYS A 99 -29.02 28.11 -22.88
N LYS A 100 -30.11 28.12 -23.67
CA LYS A 100 -31.34 28.88 -23.36
C LYS A 100 -32.00 28.42 -22.06
N ASN A 101 -31.93 27.13 -21.75
CA ASN A 101 -32.50 26.56 -20.53
C ASN A 101 -31.52 26.50 -19.35
N GLY A 102 -30.33 27.11 -19.48
CA GLY A 102 -29.34 27.18 -18.40
C GLY A 102 -28.63 25.85 -18.11
N TYR A 103 -28.64 24.91 -19.06
CA TYR A 103 -27.87 23.67 -18.96
C TYR A 103 -26.39 23.94 -19.21
N SER A 104 -25.52 23.51 -18.29
CA SER A 104 -24.07 23.70 -18.38
C SER A 104 -23.37 22.37 -18.62
N MET A 105 -22.74 22.24 -19.78
CA MET A 105 -21.96 21.06 -20.17
C MET A 105 -20.71 20.89 -19.28
N PHE A 106 -20.07 21.99 -18.88
CA PHE A 106 -18.89 21.98 -17.98
C PHE A 106 -19.23 21.63 -16.53
N GLY A 107 -20.44 21.99 -16.08
CA GLY A 107 -20.93 21.56 -14.77
C GLY A 107 -21.11 20.05 -14.66
N ALA A 108 -21.14 19.34 -15.80
CA ALA A 108 -21.33 17.90 -15.85
C ALA A 108 -20.01 17.08 -15.84
N CYS A 109 -18.90 17.65 -16.29
CA CYS A 109 -17.60 16.95 -16.38
C CYS A 109 -16.61 17.28 -15.25
N LEU A 110 -16.78 18.42 -14.55
CA LEU A 110 -15.96 18.80 -13.39
C LEU A 110 -15.88 17.71 -12.29
N PRO A 111 -16.96 16.96 -11.99
CA PRO A 111 -16.88 15.85 -11.03
C PRO A 111 -15.92 14.74 -11.43
N MET A 112 -15.78 14.47 -12.73
CA MET A 112 -14.91 13.41 -13.23
C MET A 112 -13.44 13.77 -13.02
N ILE A 113 -13.03 15.00 -13.35
CA ILE A 113 -11.64 15.45 -13.21
C ILE A 113 -11.21 15.38 -11.75
N ILE A 114 -12.04 15.89 -10.84
CA ILE A 114 -11.67 15.93 -9.42
C ILE A 114 -11.69 14.53 -8.81
N SER A 115 -12.65 13.68 -9.18
CA SER A 115 -12.65 12.27 -8.77
C SER A 115 -11.39 11.56 -9.24
N PHE A 116 -10.91 11.86 -10.45
CA PHE A 116 -9.68 11.29 -11.00
C PHE A 116 -8.43 11.79 -10.26
N VAL A 117 -8.35 13.08 -9.93
CA VAL A 117 -7.24 13.63 -9.12
C VAL A 117 -7.21 12.99 -7.73
N ILE A 118 -8.37 12.87 -7.07
CA ILE A 118 -8.46 12.20 -5.75
C ILE A 118 -8.04 10.73 -5.86
N LEU A 119 -8.40 10.05 -6.94
CA LEU A 119 -7.99 8.67 -7.19
C LEU A 119 -6.47 8.54 -7.35
N ILE A 120 -5.84 9.42 -8.15
CA ILE A 120 -4.37 9.42 -8.32
C ILE A 120 -3.66 9.67 -6.99
N VAL A 121 -4.14 10.64 -6.20
CA VAL A 121 -3.60 10.94 -4.88
C VAL A 121 -3.70 9.71 -3.97
N ALA A 122 -4.84 9.03 -3.97
CA ALA A 122 -5.02 7.80 -3.18
C ALA A 122 -4.08 6.67 -3.67
N ILE A 123 -3.99 6.43 -4.98
CA ILE A 123 -3.07 5.42 -5.55
C ILE A 123 -1.65 5.71 -5.12
N SER A 124 -1.18 6.94 -5.28
CA SER A 124 0.17 7.35 -4.90
C SER A 124 0.43 7.16 -3.41
N ALA A 125 -0.55 7.48 -2.54
CA ALA A 125 -0.45 7.26 -1.11
C ALA A 125 -0.27 5.78 -0.76
N PHE A 126 -1.15 4.93 -1.30
CA PHE A 126 -1.14 3.49 -1.02
C PHE A 126 0.06 2.79 -1.62
N GLN A 127 0.53 3.18 -2.81
CA GLN A 127 1.74 2.63 -3.40
C GLN A 127 2.98 2.98 -2.57
N SER A 128 3.15 4.25 -2.21
CA SER A 128 4.29 4.70 -1.39
C SER A 128 4.30 4.03 -0.02
N PHE A 129 3.14 3.96 0.63
CA PHE A 129 3.04 3.30 1.93
C PHE A 129 3.19 1.78 1.84
N SER A 130 2.69 1.14 0.78
CA SER A 130 2.87 -0.30 0.55
C SER A 130 4.34 -0.68 0.38
N GLN A 131 5.11 0.14 -0.34
CA GLN A 131 6.55 -0.07 -0.48
C GLN A 131 7.25 0.07 0.87
N TYR A 132 6.94 1.14 1.61
CA TYR A 132 7.46 1.35 2.96
C TYR A 132 7.12 0.18 3.90
N ALA A 133 5.85 -0.24 3.97
CA ALA A 133 5.40 -1.29 4.87
C ALA A 133 6.05 -2.65 4.52
N ASN A 134 6.17 -2.98 3.24
CA ASN A 134 6.87 -4.19 2.82
C ASN A 134 8.37 -4.10 3.19
N LEU A 135 9.05 -2.98 2.91
CA LEU A 135 10.47 -2.83 3.24
C LEU A 135 10.72 -2.94 4.74
N ASN A 136 9.94 -2.20 5.54
CA ASN A 136 10.02 -2.17 6.99
C ASN A 136 9.72 -3.53 7.62
N MET A 137 8.91 -4.37 6.97
CA MET A 137 8.70 -5.76 7.37
C MET A 137 9.98 -6.59 7.19
N TYR A 138 10.64 -6.50 6.03
CA TYR A 138 11.89 -7.22 5.78
C TYR A 138 13.06 -6.68 6.60
N GLU A 139 13.13 -5.37 6.84
CA GLU A 139 14.11 -4.74 7.73
C GLU A 139 13.98 -5.26 9.18
N GLN A 140 12.75 -5.34 9.71
CA GLN A 140 12.54 -5.90 11.05
C GLN A 140 12.85 -7.40 11.12
N MET A 141 12.50 -8.15 10.08
CA MET A 141 12.92 -9.56 9.98
C MET A 141 14.44 -9.69 9.95
N ALA A 142 15.14 -8.78 9.28
CA ALA A 142 16.60 -8.74 9.24
C ALA A 142 17.19 -8.49 10.63
N GLY A 143 16.62 -7.53 11.38
CA GLY A 143 17.00 -7.25 12.76
C GLY A 143 16.84 -8.46 13.68
N VAL A 144 15.67 -9.09 13.67
CA VAL A 144 15.41 -10.29 14.49
C VAL A 144 16.27 -11.48 14.05
N TYR A 145 16.53 -11.61 12.75
CA TYR A 145 17.43 -12.61 12.21
C TYR A 145 18.85 -12.42 12.76
N ASN A 146 19.37 -11.19 12.66
CA ASN A 146 20.72 -10.86 13.13
C ASN A 146 20.82 -11.02 14.65
N GLU A 147 19.83 -10.57 15.41
CA GLU A 147 19.79 -10.74 16.87
C GLU A 147 19.86 -12.22 17.27
N ALA A 148 19.07 -13.09 16.64
CA ALA A 148 19.09 -14.53 16.93
C ALA A 148 20.38 -15.22 16.49
N VAL A 149 21.02 -14.76 15.41
CA VAL A 149 22.34 -15.26 15.01
C VAL A 149 23.40 -14.84 16.03
N LEU A 150 23.34 -13.60 16.50
CA LEU A 150 24.31 -13.01 17.41
C LEU A 150 24.16 -13.46 18.87
N GLU A 151 23.10 -14.19 19.22
CA GLU A 151 22.94 -14.80 20.55
C GLU A 151 24.13 -15.70 20.94
N TYR A 152 24.78 -16.32 19.94
CA TYR A 152 25.95 -17.19 20.12
C TYR A 152 27.30 -16.47 19.93
N ALA A 153 27.27 -15.14 19.82
CA ALA A 153 28.45 -14.29 19.74
C ALA A 153 28.81 -13.72 21.12
N PRO A 154 30.11 -13.57 21.41
CA PRO A 154 30.55 -12.96 22.67
C PRO A 154 30.07 -11.50 22.77
N ASP A 155 29.61 -11.10 23.96
CA ASP A 155 29.37 -9.69 24.28
C ASP A 155 30.63 -9.10 24.93
N GLY A 156 31.47 -8.47 24.10
CA GLY A 156 32.77 -7.94 24.50
C GLY A 156 32.84 -6.42 24.49
N VAL A 157 33.77 -5.88 25.28
CA VAL A 157 34.11 -4.46 25.29
C VAL A 157 34.94 -4.12 24.04
N ASP A 158 34.64 -2.97 23.46
CA ASP A 158 35.33 -2.47 22.28
C ASP A 158 36.64 -1.75 22.64
N TYR A 159 37.78 -2.35 22.31
CA TYR A 159 39.13 -1.75 22.45
C TYR A 159 39.59 -1.00 21.21
N ARG A 160 40.46 0.02 21.36
CA ARG A 160 41.11 0.76 20.25
C ARG A 160 42.62 0.90 20.43
N LEU A 161 43.36 1.18 19.35
CA LEU A 161 44.79 1.53 19.45
C LEU A 161 45.03 2.94 20.01
N SER A 162 44.10 3.85 19.75
CA SER A 162 44.07 5.20 20.31
C SER A 162 42.63 5.71 20.24
N SER A 163 42.19 6.43 21.27
CA SER A 163 40.85 7.05 21.30
C SER A 163 40.93 8.40 22.01
N GLU A 164 40.19 9.39 21.49
CA GLU A 164 39.94 10.66 22.20
C GLU A 164 38.76 10.55 23.19
N ASP A 165 37.96 9.49 23.08
CA ASP A 165 36.86 9.19 23.99
C ASP A 165 37.39 8.39 25.19
N GLU A 166 37.29 8.98 26.39
CA GLU A 166 37.73 8.38 27.66
C GLU A 166 36.96 7.10 28.04
N ASN A 167 35.78 6.86 27.44
CA ASN A 167 34.96 5.68 27.75
C ASN A 167 35.32 4.46 26.89
N VAL A 168 36.23 4.59 25.91
CA VAL A 168 36.66 3.48 25.05
C VAL A 168 38.04 3.01 25.51
N PRO A 169 38.19 1.77 26.01
CA PRO A 169 39.48 1.29 26.48
C PRO A 169 40.49 1.26 25.34
N VAL A 170 41.70 1.73 25.63
CA VAL A 170 42.81 1.74 24.69
C VAL A 170 43.71 0.55 25.00
N ILE A 171 44.08 -0.21 23.97
CA ILE A 171 45.03 -1.31 24.06
C ILE A 171 46.35 -0.75 24.57
N THR A 172 46.80 -1.25 25.71
CA THR A 172 48.12 -0.91 26.24
C THR A 172 49.19 -1.66 25.44
N TRP A 173 50.39 -1.09 25.35
CA TRP A 173 51.57 -1.68 24.69
C TRP A 173 52.07 -3.00 25.31
N GLU A 174 51.30 -3.60 26.22
CA GLU A 174 51.59 -4.85 26.93
C GLU A 174 50.92 -6.08 26.27
N TRP A 175 50.07 -5.88 25.27
CA TRP A 175 49.38 -6.97 24.59
C TRP A 175 50.25 -7.59 23.49
N GLU A 176 50.54 -8.89 23.58
CA GLU A 176 51.31 -9.60 22.55
C GLU A 176 50.41 -10.12 21.42
N TYR A 177 50.95 -10.17 20.20
CA TYR A 177 50.22 -10.69 19.05
C TYR A 177 49.91 -12.19 19.23
N ASN A 178 48.67 -12.55 18.96
CA ASN A 178 48.14 -13.92 19.11
C ASN A 178 48.16 -14.44 20.56
N GLU A 179 48.36 -13.58 21.56
CA GLU A 179 48.12 -13.92 22.96
C GLU A 179 46.70 -13.50 23.34
N ALA A 180 45.98 -14.42 24.00
CA ALA A 180 44.60 -14.18 24.41
C ALA A 180 44.58 -13.51 25.79
N HIS A 181 43.97 -12.35 25.87
CA HIS A 181 43.68 -11.64 27.11
C HIS A 181 42.23 -11.92 27.50
N GLU A 182 42.00 -12.44 28.71
CA GLU A 182 40.67 -12.72 29.22
C GLU A 182 40.18 -11.57 30.10
N GLU A 183 39.04 -10.99 29.76
CA GLU A 183 38.37 -9.97 30.56
C GLU A 183 36.86 -10.22 30.56
N GLU A 184 36.26 -10.24 31.76
CA GLU A 184 34.84 -10.52 31.98
C GLU A 184 34.31 -11.82 31.33
N GLY A 185 35.19 -12.82 31.14
CA GLY A 185 34.83 -14.09 30.50
C GLY A 185 34.85 -14.05 28.97
N VAL A 186 35.40 -12.99 28.37
CA VAL A 186 35.62 -12.85 26.93
C VAL A 186 37.12 -12.81 26.64
N LEU A 187 37.54 -13.48 25.57
CA LEU A 187 38.91 -13.56 25.09
C LEU A 187 39.14 -12.56 23.96
N TYR A 188 40.10 -11.66 24.19
CA TYR A 188 40.55 -10.65 23.24
C TYR A 188 41.93 -11.04 22.71
N THR A 189 42.10 -11.05 21.40
CA THR A 189 43.37 -11.42 20.77
C THR A 189 43.69 -10.45 19.65
N VAL A 190 44.86 -9.81 19.71
CA VAL A 190 45.34 -8.95 18.64
C VAL A 190 45.92 -9.83 17.53
N VAL A 191 45.31 -9.77 16.35
CA VAL A 191 45.72 -10.52 15.17
C VAL A 191 46.13 -9.57 14.06
N ARG A 192 47.25 -9.85 13.40
CA ARG A 192 47.69 -9.11 12.21
C ARG A 192 47.17 -9.81 10.95
N GLY A 193 46.29 -9.13 10.21
CA GLY A 193 45.79 -9.60 8.93
C GLY A 193 46.90 -9.71 7.88
N ASN A 194 46.66 -10.53 6.85
CA ASN A 194 47.59 -10.67 5.71
C ASN A 194 47.75 -9.37 4.89
N ASP A 195 46.80 -8.45 5.04
CA ASP A 195 46.80 -7.08 4.52
C ASP A 195 47.63 -6.11 5.38
N GLY A 196 48.21 -6.59 6.49
CA GLY A 196 48.99 -5.78 7.42
C GLY A 196 48.14 -4.94 8.37
N ILE A 197 46.81 -5.14 8.39
CA ILE A 197 45.90 -4.44 9.29
C ILE A 197 45.81 -5.20 10.60
N ASP A 198 46.00 -4.50 11.72
CA ASP A 198 45.82 -5.05 13.06
C ASP A 198 44.32 -5.09 13.39
N ARG A 199 43.83 -6.27 13.76
CA ARG A 199 42.45 -6.52 14.13
C ARG A 199 42.38 -7.04 15.56
N MET A 200 41.32 -6.68 16.25
CA MET A 200 40.94 -7.32 17.49
C MET A 200 40.02 -8.49 17.15
N ARG A 201 40.41 -9.70 17.54
CA ARG A 201 39.54 -10.86 17.56
C ARG A 201 38.94 -10.98 18.95
N VAL A 202 37.62 -11.03 19.02
CA VAL A 202 36.86 -11.20 20.26
C VAL A 202 36.11 -12.52 20.19
N SER A 203 36.39 -13.42 21.13
CA SER A 203 35.82 -14.77 21.20
C SER A 203 35.46 -15.12 22.65
N SER A 204 34.57 -16.07 22.88
CA SER A 204 34.26 -16.55 24.23
C SER A 204 34.89 -17.93 24.49
N PRO A 205 35.36 -18.23 25.72
CA PRO A 205 35.81 -19.57 26.10
C PRO A 205 34.63 -20.53 26.31
N ALA A 206 33.39 -20.03 26.38
CA ALA A 206 32.20 -20.87 26.50
C ALA A 206 32.04 -21.75 25.26
N ALA A 207 31.65 -23.02 25.49
CA ALA A 207 31.50 -23.98 24.41
C ALA A 207 30.24 -23.72 23.55
N ASP A 208 29.26 -23.01 24.10
CA ASP A 208 28.02 -22.65 23.40
C ASP A 208 28.22 -21.41 22.50
N ASP A 209 29.28 -20.63 22.72
CA ASP A 209 29.64 -19.45 21.93
C ASP A 209 30.63 -19.84 20.82
N TYR A 210 30.07 -20.39 19.74
CA TYR A 210 30.83 -20.80 18.56
C TYR A 210 30.98 -19.67 17.52
N LEU A 211 30.55 -18.44 17.84
CA LEU A 211 30.82 -17.27 17.02
C LEU A 211 31.94 -16.41 17.63
N PHE A 212 32.66 -15.72 16.76
CA PHE A 212 33.61 -14.68 17.15
C PHE A 212 33.50 -13.52 16.17
N TYR A 213 33.98 -12.35 16.55
CA TYR A 213 34.05 -11.22 15.64
C TYR A 213 35.44 -10.62 15.58
N GLU A 214 35.76 -10.04 14.43
CA GLU A 214 36.97 -9.26 14.22
C GLU A 214 36.61 -7.84 13.82
N TYR A 215 37.33 -6.85 14.34
CA TYR A 215 37.20 -5.46 13.90
C TYR A 215 38.57 -4.78 13.80
N ASN A 216 38.66 -3.78 12.94
CA ASN A 216 39.89 -3.05 12.68
C ASN A 216 40.23 -2.12 13.86
N LEU A 217 41.44 -2.26 14.39
CA LEU A 217 41.90 -1.49 15.54
C LEU A 217 42.44 -0.09 15.21
N GLY A 218 42.76 0.16 13.94
CA GLY A 218 43.38 1.39 13.46
C GLY A 218 42.41 2.44 12.91
N VAL A 219 41.10 2.26 13.11
CA VAL A 219 40.06 3.20 12.65
C VAL A 219 39.17 3.63 13.81
N ASP A 220 38.61 4.83 13.71
CA ASP A 220 37.74 5.39 14.76
C ASP A 220 36.33 4.76 14.75
N THR A 221 35.92 4.14 13.65
CA THR A 221 34.62 3.46 13.50
C THR A 221 34.79 1.96 13.65
N ILE A 222 34.04 1.36 14.58
CA ILE A 222 34.10 -0.08 14.83
C ILE A 222 33.10 -0.78 13.92
N GLU A 223 33.62 -1.47 12.92
CA GLU A 223 32.85 -2.33 12.02
C GLU A 223 33.23 -3.78 12.31
N ARG A 224 32.27 -4.55 12.83
CA ARG A 224 32.47 -5.94 13.26
C ARG A 224 32.18 -6.89 12.11
N SER A 225 33.14 -7.77 11.82
CA SER A 225 32.97 -8.90 10.91
C SER A 225 32.81 -10.16 11.74
N TYR A 226 31.68 -10.86 11.60
CA TYR A 226 31.37 -12.06 12.38
C TYR A 226 31.80 -13.32 11.64
N PHE A 227 32.27 -14.30 12.41
CA PHE A 227 32.77 -15.57 11.91
C PHE A 227 32.30 -16.72 12.80
N ILE A 228 32.06 -17.87 12.18
CA ILE A 228 31.80 -19.14 12.86
C ILE A 228 33.14 -19.82 13.11
N ASP A 229 33.40 -20.19 14.35
CA ASP A 229 34.47 -21.13 14.71
C ASP A 229 33.96 -22.55 14.44
N THR A 230 34.34 -23.09 13.27
CA THR A 230 33.86 -24.41 12.81
C THR A 230 34.34 -25.55 13.71
N ASP A 231 35.49 -25.37 14.37
CA ASP A 231 36.04 -26.36 15.29
C ASP A 231 35.29 -26.36 16.61
N LYS A 232 34.86 -25.20 17.12
CA LYS A 232 33.95 -25.13 18.25
C LYS A 232 32.59 -25.72 17.91
N LEU A 233 31.98 -25.29 16.82
CA LEU A 233 30.62 -25.69 16.42
C LEU A 233 30.49 -27.20 16.14
N TYR A 234 31.54 -27.84 15.67
CA TYR A 234 31.50 -29.26 15.28
C TYR A 234 32.41 -30.15 16.11
N THR A 235 33.73 -29.92 16.07
CA THR A 235 34.73 -30.80 16.69
C THR A 235 34.63 -30.79 18.22
N ASN A 236 34.49 -29.62 18.82
CA ASN A 236 34.50 -29.40 20.27
C ASN A 236 33.10 -29.21 20.87
N GLN A 237 32.05 -29.41 20.08
CA GLN A 237 30.68 -29.15 20.51
C GLN A 237 30.22 -30.16 21.58
N PRO A 238 29.84 -29.69 22.79
CA PRO A 238 29.47 -30.58 23.88
C PRO A 238 28.09 -31.22 23.66
N ASP A 239 27.16 -30.49 23.01
CA ASP A 239 25.83 -30.98 22.72
C ASP A 239 25.85 -32.02 21.59
N ALA A 240 25.41 -33.24 21.91
CA ALA A 240 25.30 -34.33 20.96
C ALA A 240 24.17 -34.14 19.94
N ALA A 241 23.13 -33.38 20.28
CA ALA A 241 22.02 -33.09 19.37
C ALA A 241 22.46 -32.18 18.22
N ILE A 242 23.21 -31.12 18.55
CA ILE A 242 23.78 -30.17 17.58
C ILE A 242 24.70 -30.90 16.60
N ARG A 243 25.60 -31.75 17.11
CA ARG A 243 26.48 -32.56 16.25
C ARG A 243 25.71 -33.52 15.36
N ALA A 244 24.70 -34.19 15.88
CA ALA A 244 23.87 -35.11 15.08
C ALA A 244 23.11 -34.37 13.97
N GLU A 245 22.72 -33.11 14.18
CA GLU A 245 22.10 -32.27 13.15
C GLU A 245 23.11 -31.86 12.07
N LEU A 246 24.30 -31.42 12.47
CA LEU A 246 25.41 -31.10 11.55
C LEU A 246 25.84 -32.34 10.74
N ASP A 247 25.96 -33.50 11.36
CA ASP A 247 26.28 -34.78 10.71
C ASP A 247 25.26 -35.14 9.62
N LYS A 248 23.98 -34.86 9.88
CA LYS A 248 22.89 -35.11 8.92
C LYS A 248 23.02 -34.18 7.71
N LEU A 249 23.33 -32.91 7.93
CA LEU A 249 23.54 -31.93 6.86
C LEU A 249 24.81 -32.24 6.06
N LEU A 250 25.88 -32.71 6.72
CA LEU A 250 27.13 -33.15 6.08
C LEU A 250 26.96 -34.41 5.20
N ALA A 251 25.90 -35.19 5.40
CA ALA A 251 25.60 -36.35 4.57
C ALA A 251 25.04 -35.98 3.18
N GLU A 252 24.69 -34.71 2.94
CA GLU A 252 24.20 -34.23 1.65
C GLU A 252 25.33 -34.12 0.60
N GLU A 253 25.02 -34.39 -0.66
CA GLU A 253 26.01 -34.41 -1.74
C GLU A 253 26.61 -33.02 -1.97
N GLY A 254 27.94 -32.90 -1.81
CA GLY A 254 28.67 -31.64 -1.98
C GLY A 254 28.71 -30.73 -0.75
N ALA A 255 28.18 -31.18 0.40
CA ALA A 255 28.27 -30.46 1.66
C ALA A 255 29.72 -30.39 2.16
N THR A 256 30.15 -29.21 2.63
CA THR A 256 31.39 -29.01 3.37
C THR A 256 31.07 -28.58 4.79
N LEU A 257 32.04 -28.73 5.70
CA LEU A 257 31.87 -28.24 7.07
C LEU A 257 31.51 -26.75 7.09
N ASP A 258 32.11 -25.98 6.20
CA ASP A 258 31.85 -24.55 6.08
C ASP A 258 30.42 -24.24 5.65
N THR A 259 29.91 -24.91 4.61
CA THR A 259 28.56 -24.66 4.10
C THR A 259 27.50 -25.13 5.08
N VAL A 260 27.74 -26.24 5.77
CA VAL A 260 26.83 -26.78 6.79
C VAL A 260 26.82 -25.90 8.04
N SER A 261 28.00 -25.46 8.51
CA SER A 261 28.11 -24.55 9.65
C SER A 261 27.36 -23.25 9.39
N LEU A 262 27.54 -22.66 8.20
CA LEU A 262 26.81 -21.47 7.79
C LEU A 262 25.30 -21.74 7.76
N ALA A 263 24.85 -22.79 7.07
CA ALA A 263 23.43 -23.11 6.97
C ALA A 263 22.78 -23.33 8.35
N TYR A 264 23.49 -23.99 9.27
CA TYR A 264 23.04 -24.22 10.63
C TYR A 264 22.85 -22.91 11.41
N VAL A 265 23.80 -21.97 11.31
CA VAL A 265 23.67 -20.66 11.97
C VAL A 265 22.55 -19.82 11.34
N GLN A 266 22.45 -19.82 10.02
CA GLN A 266 21.39 -19.10 9.30
C GLN A 266 19.99 -19.64 9.63
N ASP A 267 19.88 -20.94 9.94
CA ASP A 267 18.62 -21.58 10.31
C ASP A 267 18.00 -20.98 11.59
N PHE A 268 18.81 -20.62 12.59
CA PHE A 268 18.33 -19.92 13.80
C PHE A 268 17.74 -18.55 13.49
N GLY A 269 18.51 -17.73 12.76
CA GLY A 269 18.04 -16.42 12.32
C GLY A 269 16.75 -16.52 11.52
N ALA A 270 16.67 -17.50 10.61
CA ALA A 270 15.50 -17.71 9.78
C ALA A 270 14.28 -18.20 10.57
N LYS A 271 14.47 -19.05 11.60
CA LYS A 271 13.40 -19.46 12.53
C LYS A 271 12.88 -18.26 13.31
N ALA A 272 13.78 -17.41 13.82
CA ALA A 272 13.42 -16.21 14.56
C ALA A 272 12.65 -15.20 13.68
N ALA A 273 13.15 -14.92 12.47
CA ALA A 273 12.47 -14.08 11.50
C ALA A 273 11.08 -14.61 11.12
N ALA A 274 10.93 -15.92 10.93
CA ALA A 274 9.65 -16.54 10.65
C ALA A 274 8.68 -16.49 11.85
N ALA A 275 9.20 -16.66 13.06
CA ALA A 275 8.40 -16.53 14.29
C ALA A 275 7.88 -15.09 14.46
N TRP A 276 8.75 -14.10 14.29
CA TRP A 276 8.38 -12.68 14.31
C TRP A 276 7.31 -12.36 13.26
N PHE A 277 7.51 -12.80 12.01
CA PHE A 277 6.55 -12.60 10.93
C PHE A 277 5.15 -13.14 11.28
N ARG A 278 5.06 -14.29 11.95
CA ARG A 278 3.78 -14.94 12.29
C ARG A 278 3.11 -14.37 13.55
N THR A 279 3.86 -13.71 14.43
CA THR A 279 3.37 -13.34 15.77
C THR A 279 3.27 -11.83 15.98
N GLU A 280 4.23 -11.06 15.48
CA GLU A 280 4.32 -9.62 15.71
C GLU A 280 3.90 -8.79 14.50
N ASN A 281 4.09 -9.33 13.29
CA ASN A 281 3.70 -8.66 12.05
C ASN A 281 2.38 -9.22 11.51
N ASP A 282 1.26 -8.54 11.79
CA ASP A 282 -0.04 -8.91 11.22
C ASP A 282 -0.46 -7.94 10.08
N PRO A 283 -0.03 -8.18 8.83
CA PRO A 283 -0.50 -7.44 7.67
C PRO A 283 -1.86 -7.95 7.16
N SER A 284 -2.49 -8.89 7.86
CA SER A 284 -3.70 -9.55 7.39
C SER A 284 -4.95 -8.69 7.62
N PHE A 285 -5.98 -8.97 6.82
CA PHE A 285 -7.30 -8.39 7.02
C PHE A 285 -8.38 -9.31 6.45
N LEU A 286 -9.30 -9.75 7.31
CA LEU A 286 -10.36 -10.70 6.96
C LEU A 286 -9.75 -12.02 6.44
N TRP A 287 -9.97 -12.37 5.17
CA TRP A 287 -9.39 -13.54 4.53
C TRP A 287 -8.06 -13.26 3.81
N ILE A 288 -7.69 -11.98 3.68
CA ILE A 288 -6.47 -11.56 2.97
C ILE A 288 -5.31 -11.66 3.94
N LYS A 289 -4.25 -12.35 3.54
CA LYS A 289 -3.10 -12.63 4.40
C LYS A 289 -2.12 -11.46 4.50
N ASN A 290 -1.95 -10.71 3.42
CA ASN A 290 -1.17 -9.48 3.39
C ASN A 290 -1.89 -8.44 2.50
N VAL A 291 -2.35 -7.36 3.11
CA VAL A 291 -3.11 -6.31 2.41
C VAL A 291 -2.27 -5.50 1.42
N TRP A 292 -0.95 -5.56 1.50
CA TRP A 292 -0.03 -4.88 0.60
C TRP A 292 0.17 -5.62 -0.73
N TYR A 293 -0.36 -6.84 -0.84
CA TYR A 293 -0.41 -7.58 -2.10
C TYR A 293 -1.86 -7.72 -2.60
N PRO A 294 -2.07 -8.00 -3.90
CA PRO A 294 -3.42 -8.15 -4.46
C PRO A 294 -4.20 -9.33 -3.85
N ASP A 295 -5.53 -9.22 -3.77
CA ASP A 295 -6.44 -10.31 -3.33
C ASP A 295 -6.63 -11.35 -4.45
N VAL A 296 -5.57 -12.09 -4.75
CA VAL A 296 -5.53 -13.08 -5.85
C VAL A 296 -4.85 -14.36 -5.38
N SER A 297 -5.20 -15.48 -6.02
CA SER A 297 -4.71 -16.80 -5.61
C SER A 297 -3.26 -17.09 -6.00
N TYR A 298 -2.71 -16.32 -6.95
CA TYR A 298 -1.35 -16.47 -7.47
C TYR A 298 -0.36 -15.46 -6.88
N ALA A 299 -0.81 -14.59 -5.98
CA ALA A 299 0.05 -13.75 -5.17
C ALA A 299 0.12 -14.36 -3.78
N HIS A 300 1.23 -14.12 -3.10
CA HIS A 300 1.55 -14.76 -1.83
C HIS A 300 1.80 -13.72 -0.73
N PRO A 301 1.58 -14.06 0.55
CA PRO A 301 1.91 -13.19 1.68
C PRO A 301 3.37 -12.71 1.68
N ILE A 302 4.27 -13.61 1.27
CA ILE A 302 5.68 -13.35 1.02
C ILE A 302 5.97 -13.67 -0.44
N GLN A 303 6.50 -12.70 -1.18
CA GLN A 303 6.72 -12.80 -2.62
C GLN A 303 8.08 -13.45 -2.91
N ALA A 304 8.24 -14.08 -4.08
CA ALA A 304 9.58 -14.49 -4.51
C ALA A 304 10.52 -13.27 -4.64
N TYR A 305 11.82 -13.47 -4.46
CA TYR A 305 12.83 -12.40 -4.52
C TYR A 305 12.72 -11.54 -5.79
N SER A 306 12.44 -12.16 -6.94
CA SER A 306 12.27 -11.45 -8.22
C SER A 306 11.10 -10.48 -8.24
N GLU A 307 10.03 -10.76 -7.49
CA GLU A 307 8.85 -9.88 -7.39
C GLU A 307 9.02 -8.86 -6.25
N PHE A 308 9.66 -9.29 -5.16
CA PHE A 308 10.11 -8.40 -4.08
C PHE A 308 11.00 -7.29 -4.63
N SER A 309 12.09 -7.62 -5.33
CA SER A 309 13.04 -6.63 -5.86
C SER A 309 12.39 -5.67 -6.87
N LYS A 310 11.51 -6.16 -7.74
CA LYS A 310 10.73 -5.33 -8.68
C LYS A 310 9.80 -4.33 -7.99
N SER A 311 9.40 -4.58 -6.75
CA SER A 311 8.49 -3.70 -6.01
C SER A 311 9.18 -2.40 -5.57
N PHE A 312 10.52 -2.35 -5.61
CA PHE A 312 11.35 -1.21 -5.18
C PHE A 312 11.99 -0.50 -6.37
N THR A 313 11.17 0.15 -7.18
CA THR A 313 11.63 0.95 -8.34
C THR A 313 12.15 2.34 -7.98
N GLN A 314 11.90 2.81 -6.75
CA GLN A 314 12.43 4.06 -6.20
C GLN A 314 13.63 3.74 -5.30
N GLY A 315 14.62 4.63 -5.24
CA GLY A 315 15.83 4.43 -4.43
C GLY A 315 15.49 4.24 -2.95
N ILE A 316 16.16 3.28 -2.32
CA ILE A 316 16.09 3.04 -0.87
C ILE A 316 17.17 3.91 -0.23
N VAL A 317 16.83 4.56 0.89
CA VAL A 317 17.75 5.47 1.58
C VAL A 317 18.40 4.73 2.74
N ARG A 318 19.73 4.68 2.76
CA ARG A 318 20.51 4.19 3.89
C ARG A 318 20.51 5.19 5.05
N ALA A 319 20.90 4.76 6.24
CA ALA A 319 21.06 5.64 7.41
C ALA A 319 22.02 6.82 7.15
N ASN A 320 23.00 6.66 6.26
CA ASN A 320 23.95 7.70 5.85
C ASN A 320 23.38 8.71 4.82
N GLY A 321 22.14 8.51 4.35
CA GLY A 321 21.46 9.36 3.36
C GLY A 321 21.71 8.99 1.90
N GLU A 322 22.45 7.93 1.62
CA GLU A 322 22.72 7.44 0.26
C GLU A 322 21.50 6.70 -0.32
N GLU A 323 21.16 6.98 -1.58
CA GLU A 323 20.14 6.23 -2.32
C GLU A 323 20.77 5.04 -3.06
N VAL A 324 20.33 3.83 -2.72
CA VAL A 324 20.83 2.57 -3.27
C VAL A 324 19.71 1.70 -3.82
N GLY A 325 20.05 0.74 -4.68
CA GLY A 325 19.12 -0.26 -5.16
C GLY A 325 18.87 -1.36 -4.14
N ILE A 326 17.71 -2.00 -4.19
CA ILE A 326 17.40 -3.11 -3.28
C ILE A 326 18.39 -4.27 -3.40
N GLY A 327 18.93 -4.53 -4.59
CA GLY A 327 19.93 -5.59 -4.79
C GLY A 327 21.28 -5.31 -4.14
N ASP A 328 21.59 -4.04 -3.85
CA ASP A 328 22.82 -3.65 -3.17
C ASP A 328 22.70 -3.79 -1.64
N ILE A 329 21.46 -3.85 -1.13
CA ILE A 329 21.14 -4.02 0.30
C ILE A 329 20.83 -5.48 0.62
N PHE A 330 19.98 -6.10 -0.21
CA PHE A 330 19.46 -7.44 -0.01
C PHE A 330 19.73 -8.28 -1.26
N SER A 331 20.74 -9.14 -1.19
CA SER A 331 20.98 -10.12 -2.24
C SER A 331 19.89 -11.21 -2.24
N GLU A 332 19.79 -11.96 -3.33
CA GLU A 332 18.87 -13.10 -3.40
C GLU A 332 19.22 -14.18 -2.35
N GLY A 333 20.52 -14.35 -2.05
CA GLY A 333 20.99 -15.29 -1.04
C GLY A 333 20.52 -14.90 0.36
N ASP A 334 20.71 -13.62 0.72
CA ASP A 334 20.30 -13.05 2.00
C ASP A 334 18.79 -13.13 2.21
N TYR A 335 18.04 -12.79 1.16
CA TYR A 335 16.59 -12.92 1.14
C TYR A 335 16.14 -14.35 1.39
N ASN A 336 16.75 -15.31 0.70
CA ASN A 336 16.39 -16.73 0.82
C ASN A 336 16.77 -17.31 2.18
N ALA A 337 17.91 -16.90 2.75
CA ALA A 337 18.32 -17.28 4.10
C ALA A 337 17.30 -16.78 5.13
N MET A 338 16.97 -15.48 5.12
CA MET A 338 16.00 -14.89 6.05
C MET A 338 14.60 -15.52 5.96
N THR A 339 14.18 -15.89 4.75
CA THR A 339 12.82 -16.40 4.48
C THR A 339 12.74 -17.92 4.38
N LEU A 340 13.76 -18.65 4.87
CA LEU A 340 13.87 -20.11 4.75
C LEU A 340 12.64 -20.83 5.36
N HIS A 341 12.22 -20.43 6.57
CA HIS A 341 11.12 -21.05 7.31
C HIS A 341 9.72 -20.52 6.96
N LEU A 342 9.62 -19.73 5.87
CA LEU A 342 8.39 -19.11 5.40
C LEU A 342 7.88 -19.73 4.10
N GLY A 343 8.17 -21.02 3.88
CA GLY A 343 7.75 -21.75 2.68
C GLY A 343 6.23 -21.78 2.49
N GLU A 344 5.47 -22.01 3.57
CA GLU A 344 4.00 -21.98 3.52
C GLU A 344 3.48 -20.61 3.07
N GLU A 345 4.09 -19.52 3.56
CA GLU A 345 3.75 -18.14 3.23
C GLU A 345 4.18 -17.73 1.83
N LYS A 346 5.14 -18.43 1.22
CA LYS A 346 5.56 -18.26 -0.17
C LYS A 346 4.65 -18.99 -1.16
N GLU A 347 3.91 -20.00 -0.71
CA GLU A 347 3.05 -20.81 -1.58
C GLU A 347 1.56 -20.55 -1.37
N GLN A 348 1.13 -20.20 -0.17
CA GLN A 348 -0.29 -20.00 0.12
C GLN A 348 -0.86 -18.81 -0.63
N ALA A 349 -2.12 -18.93 -1.06
CA ALA A 349 -2.83 -17.83 -1.69
C ALA A 349 -2.97 -16.64 -0.74
N ASN A 350 -2.60 -15.44 -1.19
CA ASN A 350 -2.83 -14.21 -0.45
C ASN A 350 -4.33 -13.93 -0.28
N GLY A 351 -5.13 -14.30 -1.28
CA GLY A 351 -6.57 -14.11 -1.30
C GLY A 351 -7.27 -14.88 -2.42
N TYR A 352 -8.57 -14.66 -2.57
CA TYR A 352 -9.44 -15.47 -3.45
C TYR A 352 -10.35 -14.62 -4.33
N PHE A 353 -9.89 -13.43 -4.74
CA PHE A 353 -10.60 -12.50 -5.63
C PHE A 353 -11.93 -11.97 -5.08
N ILE A 354 -12.29 -12.29 -3.84
CA ILE A 354 -13.57 -11.92 -3.22
C ILE A 354 -13.69 -10.39 -3.14
N LEU A 355 -12.62 -9.71 -2.74
CA LEU A 355 -12.58 -8.25 -2.66
C LEU A 355 -12.65 -7.61 -4.05
N ILE A 356 -12.01 -8.21 -5.04
CA ILE A 356 -12.06 -7.74 -6.43
C ILE A 356 -13.49 -7.87 -6.98
N VAL A 357 -14.15 -9.01 -6.77
CA VAL A 357 -15.55 -9.19 -7.18
C VAL A 357 -16.48 -8.23 -6.43
N LEU A 358 -16.27 -8.05 -5.12
CA LEU A 358 -17.05 -7.12 -4.30
C LEU A 358 -16.92 -5.68 -4.78
N THR A 359 -15.69 -5.21 -5.02
CA THR A 359 -15.41 -3.84 -5.52
C THR A 359 -16.06 -3.60 -6.87
N ILE A 360 -15.93 -4.54 -7.82
CA ILE A 360 -16.60 -4.48 -9.13
C ILE A 360 -18.11 -4.41 -8.95
N GLY A 361 -18.69 -5.27 -8.11
CA GLY A 361 -20.12 -5.29 -7.83
C GLY A 361 -20.63 -3.95 -7.28
N LEU A 362 -19.91 -3.38 -6.31
CA LEU A 362 -20.23 -2.07 -5.72
C LEU A 362 -20.12 -0.94 -6.73
N MET A 363 -19.10 -0.96 -7.60
CA MET A 363 -18.91 0.03 -8.66
C MET A 363 -20.02 -0.03 -9.71
N VAL A 364 -20.37 -1.23 -10.18
CA VAL A 364 -21.48 -1.43 -11.12
C VAL A 364 -22.79 -0.96 -10.50
N LEU A 365 -23.04 -1.27 -9.22
CA LEU A 365 -24.20 -0.78 -8.49
C LEU A 365 -24.22 0.75 -8.39
N GLN A 366 -23.11 1.36 -8.00
CA GLN A 366 -22.96 2.82 -7.93
C GLN A 366 -23.23 3.48 -9.28
N GLN A 367 -22.69 2.92 -10.36
CA GLN A 367 -22.89 3.41 -11.71
C GLN A 367 -24.35 3.25 -12.18
N PHE A 368 -24.98 2.12 -11.88
CA PHE A 368 -26.39 1.88 -12.19
C PHE A 368 -27.31 2.92 -11.52
N ILE A 369 -27.08 3.22 -10.25
CA ILE A 369 -27.83 4.26 -9.51
C ILE A 369 -27.65 5.63 -10.18
N MET A 370 -26.41 5.98 -10.55
CA MET A 370 -26.10 7.25 -11.21
C MET A 370 -26.74 7.34 -12.61
N MET A 371 -26.74 6.26 -13.39
CA MET A 371 -27.36 6.22 -14.72
C MET A 371 -28.87 6.42 -14.68
N LYS A 372 -29.56 5.85 -13.69
CA LYS A 372 -31.00 6.09 -13.50
C LYS A 372 -31.29 7.59 -13.38
N SER A 373 -30.37 8.34 -12.78
CA SER A 373 -30.50 9.79 -12.63
C SER A 373 -30.23 10.58 -13.92
N GLN A 374 -29.48 10.03 -14.89
CA GLN A 374 -28.96 10.73 -16.08
C GLN A 374 -29.53 10.20 -17.42
N LYS A 375 -30.52 9.30 -17.39
CA LYS A 375 -31.05 8.60 -18.58
C LYS A 375 -31.40 9.56 -19.73
N GLU A 376 -32.05 10.67 -19.45
CA GLU A 376 -32.50 11.62 -20.48
C GLU A 376 -31.35 12.46 -21.03
N ALA A 377 -30.36 12.82 -20.21
CA ALA A 377 -29.13 13.45 -20.69
C ALA A 377 -28.40 12.58 -21.72
N ASN A 378 -28.36 11.27 -21.50
CA ASN A 378 -27.61 10.35 -22.36
C ASN A 378 -28.34 10.02 -23.68
N GLN A 379 -29.67 10.08 -23.69
CA GLN A 379 -30.47 9.71 -24.87
C GLN A 379 -30.37 10.75 -26.00
N TYR A 380 -30.33 12.04 -25.65
CA TYR A 380 -30.40 13.14 -26.60
C TYR A 380 -29.03 13.70 -27.02
N GLN A 381 -27.93 13.12 -26.55
CA GLN A 381 -26.58 13.58 -26.88
C GLN A 381 -26.27 13.54 -28.39
N THR A 382 -26.75 12.53 -29.12
CA THR A 382 -26.57 12.45 -30.57
C THR A 382 -27.87 12.01 -31.25
N VAL A 383 -28.07 12.46 -32.50
CA VAL A 383 -29.27 12.16 -33.29
C VAL A 383 -29.43 10.67 -33.56
N ASP A 384 -28.32 10.00 -33.84
CA ASP A 384 -28.21 8.61 -34.27
C ASP A 384 -28.13 7.62 -33.09
N GLY A 385 -28.21 8.11 -31.86
CA GLY A 385 -28.08 7.29 -30.66
C GLY A 385 -26.66 6.78 -30.39
N GLN A 386 -25.64 7.23 -31.14
CA GLN A 386 -24.23 6.98 -30.81
C GLN A 386 -23.89 7.41 -29.38
N GLY A 387 -24.40 8.54 -28.88
CA GLY A 387 -24.16 9.00 -27.50
C GLY A 387 -24.65 8.00 -26.45
N ALA A 388 -25.84 7.43 -26.66
CA ALA A 388 -26.36 6.37 -25.79
C ALA A 388 -25.55 5.08 -25.87
N ARG A 389 -24.98 4.75 -27.03
CA ARG A 389 -24.06 3.60 -27.21
C ARG A 389 -22.72 3.86 -26.52
N THR A 390 -22.12 5.03 -26.70
CA THR A 390 -20.85 5.43 -26.05
C THR A 390 -20.98 5.36 -24.53
N GLN A 391 -22.10 5.81 -23.96
CA GLN A 391 -22.33 5.73 -22.53
C GLN A 391 -22.48 4.28 -22.04
N LYS A 392 -23.13 3.40 -22.81
CA LYS A 392 -23.20 1.96 -22.52
C LYS A 392 -21.83 1.31 -22.60
N ILE A 393 -20.99 1.69 -23.57
CA ILE A 393 -19.61 1.20 -23.67
C ILE A 393 -18.82 1.64 -22.44
N MET A 394 -18.93 2.90 -22.01
CA MET A 394 -18.29 3.38 -20.79
C MET A 394 -18.76 2.63 -19.52
N MET A 395 -20.01 2.16 -19.51
CA MET A 395 -20.55 1.34 -18.43
C MET A 395 -19.91 -0.06 -18.35
N VAL A 396 -19.47 -0.61 -19.47
CA VAL A 396 -18.80 -1.92 -19.50
C VAL A 396 -17.28 -1.74 -19.34
N MET A 397 -16.71 -0.71 -19.95
CA MET A 397 -15.26 -0.44 -19.93
C MET A 397 -14.75 -0.08 -18.54
N LEU A 398 -15.47 0.77 -17.80
CA LEU A 398 -14.98 1.24 -16.50
C LEU A 398 -14.83 0.09 -15.48
N PRO A 399 -15.84 -0.79 -15.27
CA PRO A 399 -15.66 -1.99 -14.45
C PRO A 399 -14.57 -2.93 -14.95
N LEU A 400 -14.35 -3.02 -16.26
CA LEU A 400 -13.30 -3.87 -16.83
C LEU A 400 -11.90 -3.31 -16.55
N ILE A 401 -11.71 -1.99 -16.68
CA ILE A 401 -10.47 -1.32 -16.25
C ILE A 401 -10.23 -1.61 -14.77
N TYR A 402 -11.26 -1.48 -13.93
CA TYR A 402 -11.13 -1.79 -12.51
C TYR A 402 -10.89 -3.27 -12.22
N ALA A 403 -11.44 -4.19 -13.02
CA ALA A 403 -11.13 -5.61 -12.90
C ALA A 403 -9.65 -5.88 -13.18
N VAL A 404 -9.10 -5.26 -14.23
CA VAL A 404 -7.67 -5.36 -14.54
C VAL A 404 -6.83 -4.70 -13.43
N THR A 405 -7.19 -3.50 -12.97
CA THR A 405 -6.40 -2.83 -11.93
C THR A 405 -6.53 -3.49 -10.57
N GLY A 406 -7.66 -4.09 -10.22
CA GLY A 406 -7.86 -4.84 -8.98
C GLY A 406 -7.00 -6.10 -8.90
N LEU A 407 -6.66 -6.69 -10.05
CA LEU A 407 -5.72 -7.83 -10.14
C LEU A 407 -4.25 -7.40 -10.02
N MET A 408 -3.96 -6.12 -10.29
CA MET A 408 -2.60 -5.58 -10.30
C MET A 408 -2.25 -4.79 -9.05
N TRP A 409 -3.25 -4.23 -8.36
CA TRP A 409 -3.06 -3.34 -7.23
C TRP A 409 -3.24 -4.05 -5.90
N THR A 410 -2.72 -3.43 -4.85
CA THR A 410 -2.74 -3.95 -3.49
C THR A 410 -4.19 -4.14 -3.00
N ALA A 411 -4.41 -5.12 -2.11
CA ALA A 411 -5.71 -5.32 -1.52
C ALA A 411 -6.14 -4.10 -0.67
N ALA A 412 -5.21 -3.41 -0.02
CA ALA A 412 -5.44 -2.14 0.68
C ALA A 412 -6.11 -1.10 -0.23
N PHE A 413 -5.62 -0.96 -1.46
CA PHE A 413 -6.23 -0.05 -2.43
C PHE A 413 -7.64 -0.51 -2.85
N SER A 414 -7.85 -1.82 -2.97
CA SER A 414 -9.18 -2.39 -3.25
C SER A 414 -10.16 -2.18 -2.09
N ILE A 415 -9.71 -2.27 -0.83
CA ILE A 415 -10.50 -1.94 0.36
C ILE A 415 -10.91 -0.47 0.31
N TYR A 416 -9.97 0.43 0.00
CA TYR A 416 -10.26 1.86 -0.20
C TYR A 416 -11.36 2.06 -1.24
N ILE A 417 -11.27 1.42 -2.40
CA ILE A 417 -12.30 1.48 -3.43
C ILE A 417 -13.65 0.99 -2.89
N ALA A 418 -13.71 -0.17 -2.24
CA ALA A 418 -14.95 -0.76 -1.74
C ALA A 418 -15.65 0.20 -0.78
N VAL A 419 -14.93 0.69 0.24
CA VAL A 419 -15.45 1.62 1.25
C VAL A 419 -15.86 2.94 0.61
N SER A 420 -15.03 3.48 -0.28
CA SER A 420 -15.31 4.71 -1.05
C SER A 420 -16.59 4.58 -1.87
N SER A 421 -16.82 3.44 -2.52
CA SER A 421 -18.01 3.15 -3.30
C SER A 421 -19.27 3.01 -2.43
N ILE A 422 -19.18 2.34 -1.27
CA ILE A 422 -20.28 2.25 -0.31
C ILE A 422 -20.72 3.66 0.12
N ILE A 423 -19.77 4.50 0.52
CA ILE A 423 -20.04 5.89 0.90
C ILE A 423 -20.63 6.66 -0.27
N GLY A 424 -20.07 6.50 -1.47
CA GLY A 424 -20.58 7.12 -2.69
C GLY A 424 -22.03 6.75 -3.01
N ILE A 425 -22.41 5.49 -2.82
CA ILE A 425 -23.79 5.00 -2.96
C ILE A 425 -24.69 5.68 -1.92
N LEU A 426 -24.32 5.64 -0.64
CA LEU A 426 -25.09 6.25 0.45
C LEU A 426 -25.32 7.74 0.20
N VAL A 427 -24.27 8.48 -0.13
CA VAL A 427 -24.34 9.90 -0.46
C VAL A 427 -25.27 10.15 -1.65
N THR A 428 -25.22 9.30 -2.68
CA THR A 428 -26.10 9.44 -3.86
C THR A 428 -27.57 9.21 -3.49
N LEU A 429 -27.86 8.18 -2.69
CA LEU A 429 -29.22 7.89 -2.25
C LEU A 429 -29.78 9.03 -1.41
N ILE A 430 -28.98 9.55 -0.47
CA ILE A 430 -29.34 10.71 0.38
C ILE A 430 -29.57 11.95 -0.48
N ALA A 431 -28.64 12.26 -1.39
CA ALA A 431 -28.76 13.42 -2.28
C ALA A 431 -30.01 13.32 -3.16
N ASN A 432 -30.27 12.16 -3.77
CA ASN A 432 -31.46 11.95 -4.59
C ASN A 432 -32.75 12.12 -3.77
N PHE A 433 -32.79 11.58 -2.55
CA PHE A 433 -33.95 11.70 -1.65
C PHE A 433 -34.30 13.16 -1.35
N PHE A 434 -33.31 13.97 -0.94
CA PHE A 434 -33.54 15.39 -0.64
C PHE A 434 -33.90 16.22 -1.88
N ILE A 435 -33.25 15.96 -3.02
CA ILE A 435 -33.48 16.71 -4.25
C ILE A 435 -34.85 16.40 -4.83
N ASP A 436 -35.23 15.12 -4.91
CA ASP A 436 -36.54 14.71 -5.41
C ASP A 436 -37.65 15.30 -4.54
N SER A 437 -37.48 15.31 -3.20
CA SER A 437 -38.41 15.98 -2.30
C SER A 437 -38.51 17.50 -2.53
N SER A 438 -37.41 18.18 -2.84
CA SER A 438 -37.38 19.62 -3.10
C SER A 438 -37.99 19.98 -4.46
N PHE A 439 -37.70 19.20 -5.50
CA PHE A 439 -38.21 19.44 -6.85
C PHE A 439 -39.70 19.14 -6.98
N ARG A 440 -40.21 18.08 -6.34
CA ARG A 440 -41.66 17.80 -6.33
C ARG A 440 -42.46 18.99 -5.81
N LYS A 441 -41.98 19.64 -4.74
CA LYS A 441 -42.57 20.87 -4.20
C LYS A 441 -42.51 22.06 -5.17
N LYS A 442 -41.52 22.12 -6.06
CA LYS A 442 -41.43 23.17 -7.10
C LYS A 442 -42.33 22.87 -8.30
N GLU A 443 -42.34 21.63 -8.79
CA GLU A 443 -43.23 21.18 -9.86
C GLU A 443 -44.70 21.35 -9.46
N GLU A 444 -45.07 20.99 -8.22
CA GLU A 444 -46.42 21.22 -7.67
C GLU A 444 -46.79 22.70 -7.72
N LYS A 445 -45.88 23.61 -7.32
CA LYS A 445 -46.10 25.06 -7.38
C LYS A 445 -46.22 25.58 -8.81
N GLU A 446 -45.40 25.10 -9.74
CA GLU A 446 -45.47 25.48 -11.16
C GLU A 446 -46.74 24.97 -11.83
N LEU A 447 -47.16 23.73 -11.55
CA LEU A 447 -48.43 23.17 -12.00
C LEU A 447 -49.60 23.99 -11.48
N ILE A 448 -49.65 24.29 -10.18
CA ILE A 448 -50.67 25.15 -9.58
C ILE A 448 -50.70 26.52 -10.26
N ALA A 449 -49.55 27.16 -10.48
CA ALA A 449 -49.48 28.44 -11.18
C ALA A 449 -49.97 28.36 -12.65
N LYS A 450 -49.67 27.26 -13.36
CA LYS A 450 -50.12 27.02 -14.73
C LYS A 450 -51.63 26.76 -14.82
N TYR A 451 -52.20 26.03 -13.86
CA TYR A 451 -53.65 25.83 -13.74
C TYR A 451 -54.36 27.14 -13.37
N GLN A 452 -53.81 27.91 -12.43
CA GLN A 452 -54.34 29.23 -12.05
C GLN A 452 -54.32 30.24 -13.22
N ARG A 453 -53.29 30.22 -14.08
CA ARG A 453 -53.26 31.03 -15.31
C ARG A 453 -54.24 30.55 -16.39
N LYS A 454 -54.63 29.28 -16.38
CA LYS A 454 -55.57 28.67 -17.35
C LYS A 454 -57.02 28.81 -16.95
N ILE A 455 -57.33 29.11 -15.69
CA ILE A 455 -58.68 29.54 -15.31
C ILE A 455 -58.78 31.00 -15.76
N PRO A 456 -59.54 31.33 -16.83
CA PRO A 456 -59.87 32.72 -17.05
C PRO A 456 -60.56 33.18 -15.77
N ALA A 457 -60.00 34.18 -15.10
CA ALA A 457 -60.68 34.84 -14.00
C ALA A 457 -62.08 35.18 -14.51
N ARG A 458 -63.10 34.49 -14.00
CA ARG A 458 -64.48 34.87 -14.22
C ARG A 458 -64.59 36.22 -13.53
N THR A 459 -64.43 37.29 -14.30
CA THR A 459 -64.73 38.63 -13.86
C THR A 459 -66.20 38.60 -13.48
N ASP A 460 -66.46 38.54 -12.17
CA ASP A 460 -67.79 38.74 -11.62
C ASP A 460 -68.16 40.20 -11.84
N GLU A 461 -68.61 40.48 -13.07
CA GLU A 461 -69.17 41.73 -13.53
C GLU A 461 -70.58 41.91 -12.92
N LYS A 462 -70.71 41.85 -11.58
CA LYS A 462 -71.98 42.01 -10.87
C LYS A 462 -71.90 42.77 -9.54
N THR A 463 -70.85 43.54 -9.29
CA THR A 463 -70.76 44.36 -8.06
C THR A 463 -70.75 45.87 -8.28
N GLU A 464 -70.79 46.36 -9.52
CA GLU A 464 -70.82 47.82 -9.79
C GLU A 464 -72.18 48.43 -10.14
N LYS A 465 -73.26 47.63 -10.28
CA LYS A 465 -74.62 48.17 -10.56
C LYS A 465 -75.51 48.39 -9.33
N LYS A 466 -74.99 48.28 -8.10
CA LYS A 466 -75.78 48.49 -6.87
C LYS A 466 -75.41 49.69 -6.00
N LYS A 467 -74.53 50.60 -6.46
CA LYS A 467 -74.24 51.86 -5.75
C LYS A 467 -74.92 53.13 -6.32
N ASN A 468 -75.64 53.04 -7.44
CA ASN A 468 -76.46 54.14 -7.96
C ASN A 468 -77.94 53.72 -8.07
N LYS A 469 -78.64 53.65 -6.93
CA LYS A 469 -80.10 53.88 -6.79
C LYS A 469 -80.55 53.61 -5.35
N LYS A 470 -80.37 54.60 -4.48
CA LYS A 470 -81.40 55.19 -3.62
C LYS A 470 -80.77 56.19 -2.67
#